data_AF-A0A9E5UGM3-F1
#
_entry.id   AF-A0A9E5UGM3-F1
#
_cell.length_a   1.000
_cell.length_b   1.000
_cell.length_c   1.000
_cell.angle_alpha   90.00
_cell.angle_beta   90.00
_cell.angle_gamma   90.00
#
_symmetry.space_group_name_H-M   'P 1'
#
loop_
_entity.id
_entity.type
_entity.pdbx_description
1 polymer ?
#
loop_
_entity_poly.entity_id
_entity_poly.type
_entity_poly.pdbx_seq_one_letter_code
_entity_poly.pdbx_strand_id
1 'polypeptide(L)'
;SSGLDSLTQVANEMGPNMDLSMRYNDLNDPNQFYRRSDHWNFGRLGVPFVFFFNGTHEDYHRPQDHIEKITFEPFLQRTHLIYNLTALLANSSERPVVDNQEFIEKTQVQPR
;
A
#
# COMPACT_ATOMS: atom_id res chain seq x y z
N SER A 1 -9.42 4.26 1.44
CA SER A 1 -10.72 4.15 0.75
C SER A 1 -11.38 2.97 1.38
N SER A 2 -12.49 3.15 2.09
CA SER A 2 -13.07 2.05 2.89
C SER A 2 -13.34 0.81 2.03
N GLY A 3 -13.86 1.00 0.82
CA GLY A 3 -14.08 -0.09 -0.14
C GLY A 3 -12.79 -0.77 -0.61
N LEU A 4 -11.71 -0.01 -0.85
CA LEU A 4 -10.41 -0.58 -1.22
C LEU A 4 -9.78 -1.33 -0.04
N ASP A 5 -9.96 -0.86 1.19
CA ASP A 5 -9.49 -1.53 2.41
C ASP A 5 -10.23 -2.86 2.59
N SER A 6 -11.56 -2.88 2.40
CA SER A 6 -12.36 -4.12 2.43
C SER A 6 -11.94 -5.12 1.36
N LEU A 7 -11.73 -4.68 0.11
CA LEU A 7 -11.26 -5.57 -0.96
C LEU A 7 -9.86 -6.12 -0.70
N THR A 8 -8.99 -5.33 -0.06
CA THR A 8 -7.65 -5.78 0.34
C THR A 8 -7.74 -6.89 1.38
N GLN A 9 -8.66 -6.79 2.34
CA GLN A 9 -8.88 -7.87 3.31
C GLN A 9 -9.43 -9.14 2.67
N VAL A 10 -10.42 -9.02 1.78
CA VAL A 10 -10.94 -10.18 1.03
C VAL A 10 -9.83 -10.84 0.20
N ALA A 11 -9.01 -10.06 -0.50
CA ALA A 11 -7.87 -10.56 -1.27
C ALA A 11 -6.84 -11.32 -0.40
N ASN A 12 -6.65 -10.88 0.84
CA ASN A 12 -5.78 -11.51 1.83
C ASN A 12 -6.35 -12.84 2.33
N GLU A 13 -7.64 -12.87 2.64
CA GLU A 13 -8.37 -14.07 3.09
C GLU A 13 -8.43 -15.16 2.01
N MET A 14 -8.36 -14.78 0.72
CA MET A 14 -8.32 -15.72 -0.41
C MET A 14 -7.05 -16.57 -0.50
N GLY A 15 -6.00 -16.33 0.30
CA GLY A 15 -4.83 -17.21 0.29
C GLY A 15 -3.70 -16.82 1.25
N PRO A 16 -3.10 -15.63 1.11
CA PRO A 16 -1.92 -15.26 1.90
C PRO A 16 -2.15 -15.21 3.41
N ASN A 17 -3.37 -14.81 3.82
CA ASN A 17 -3.82 -14.69 5.21
C ASN A 17 -2.74 -14.12 6.15
N MET A 18 -2.11 -13.04 5.71
CA MET A 18 -1.02 -12.38 6.42
C MET A 18 -1.53 -11.27 7.33
N ASP A 19 -0.76 -10.94 8.37
CA ASP A 19 -1.03 -9.76 9.19
C ASP A 19 -0.74 -8.49 8.38
N LEU A 20 -1.79 -7.69 8.15
CA LEU A 20 -1.70 -6.42 7.43
C LEU A 20 -1.64 -5.27 8.44
N SER A 21 -0.43 -4.81 8.71
CA SER A 21 -0.21 -3.68 9.62
C SER A 21 -0.55 -2.34 8.96
N MET A 22 -1.33 -1.52 9.68
CA MET A 22 -1.64 -0.13 9.28
C MET A 22 -0.59 0.88 9.78
N ARG A 23 0.56 0.42 10.29
CA ARG A 23 1.62 1.26 10.89
C ARG A 23 1.99 2.46 10.01
N TYR A 24 2.17 2.23 8.71
CA TYR A 24 2.64 3.27 7.78
C TYR A 24 1.53 4.18 7.26
N ASN A 25 0.30 4.02 7.74
CA ASN A 25 -0.78 4.99 7.51
C ASN A 25 -0.66 6.20 8.45
N ASP A 26 0.27 6.18 9.41
CA ASP A 26 0.54 7.33 10.27
C ASP A 26 1.12 8.50 9.47
N LEU A 27 0.29 9.53 9.30
CA LEU A 27 0.63 10.76 8.59
C LEU A 27 1.62 11.64 9.37
N ASN A 28 1.86 11.31 10.64
CA ASN A 28 2.83 11.96 11.52
C ASN A 28 4.10 11.11 11.71
N ASP A 29 4.25 9.98 11.00
CA ASP A 29 5.48 9.18 11.06
C ASP A 29 6.69 10.10 10.73
N PRO A 30 7.73 10.15 11.59
CA PRO A 30 8.84 11.07 11.42
C PRO A 30 9.66 10.81 10.15
N ASN A 31 9.62 9.58 9.61
CA ASN A 31 10.23 9.24 8.33
C ASN A 31 9.34 9.58 7.14
N GLN A 32 8.09 9.98 7.39
CA GLN A 32 7.08 10.34 6.39
C GLN A 32 6.89 9.29 5.30
N PHE A 33 6.99 7.99 5.64
CA PHE A 33 6.91 6.89 4.66
C PHE A 33 5.66 6.95 3.79
N TYR A 34 4.54 7.38 4.38
CA TYR A 34 3.29 7.61 3.67
C TYR A 34 3.43 8.50 2.42
N ARG A 35 4.39 9.43 2.40
CA ARG A 35 4.56 10.37 1.28
C ARG A 35 5.77 10.06 0.41
N ARG A 36 6.49 8.96 0.67
CA ARG A 36 7.82 8.67 0.10
C ARG A 36 7.83 7.70 -1.08
N SER A 37 6.67 7.38 -1.64
CA SER A 37 6.54 6.57 -2.86
C SER A 37 5.60 7.24 -3.86
N ASP A 38 5.46 6.67 -5.05
CA ASP A 38 4.76 7.28 -6.19
C ASP A 38 3.26 7.43 -5.98
N HIS A 39 2.68 6.56 -5.15
CA HIS A 39 1.24 6.57 -4.82
C HIS A 39 0.77 7.93 -4.26
N TRP A 40 1.68 8.71 -3.65
CA TRP A 40 1.40 10.04 -3.11
C TRP A 40 0.72 10.96 -4.12
N ASN A 41 1.19 10.96 -5.38
CA ASN A 41 0.64 11.83 -6.41
C ASN A 41 -0.78 11.42 -6.83
N PHE A 42 -1.08 10.11 -6.85
CA PHE A 42 -2.43 9.60 -7.08
C PHE A 42 -3.37 10.08 -5.99
N GLY A 43 -2.92 9.95 -4.74
CA GLY A 43 -3.63 10.43 -3.58
C GLY A 43 -4.01 11.92 -3.66
N ARG A 44 -3.05 12.78 -4.00
CA ARG A 44 -3.29 14.23 -4.17
C ARG A 44 -4.29 14.58 -5.28
N LEU A 45 -4.45 13.70 -6.26
CA LEU A 45 -5.39 13.87 -7.37
C LEU A 45 -6.73 13.17 -7.12
N GLY A 46 -6.99 12.71 -5.89
CA GLY A 46 -8.25 12.05 -5.55
C GLY A 46 -8.39 10.65 -6.17
N VAL A 47 -7.27 9.97 -6.45
CA VAL A 47 -7.25 8.58 -6.89
C VAL A 47 -6.95 7.69 -5.68
N PRO A 48 -7.79 6.69 -5.36
CA PRO A 48 -7.56 5.79 -4.24
C PRO A 48 -6.36 4.88 -4.54
N PHE A 49 -5.60 4.53 -3.50
CA PHE A 49 -4.41 3.67 -3.62
C PHE A 49 -4.27 2.75 -2.41
N VAL A 50 -3.47 1.69 -2.58
CA VAL A 50 -2.88 0.89 -1.50
C VAL A 50 -1.36 0.95 -1.65
N PHE A 51 -0.64 1.17 -0.54
CA PHE A 51 0.81 1.14 -0.52
C PHE A 51 1.30 -0.09 0.23
N PHE A 52 1.76 -1.11 -0.50
CA PHE A 52 2.36 -2.31 0.09
C PHE A 52 3.81 -2.03 0.46
N PHE A 53 4.10 -1.92 1.76
CA PHE A 53 5.41 -1.57 2.28
C PHE A 53 5.71 -2.28 3.60
N ASN A 54 6.91 -2.85 3.73
CA ASN A 54 7.35 -3.56 4.93
C ASN A 54 8.48 -2.84 5.70
N GLY A 55 8.74 -1.57 5.38
CA GLY A 55 9.83 -0.80 6.00
C GLY A 55 11.10 -0.77 5.18
N THR A 56 12.17 -0.28 5.82
CA THR A 56 13.53 -0.24 5.25
C THR A 56 14.38 -1.36 5.84
N HIS A 57 15.54 -1.63 5.25
CA HIS A 57 16.51 -2.62 5.70
C HIS A 57 17.92 -2.01 5.68
N GLU A 58 18.90 -2.72 6.27
CA GLU A 58 20.27 -2.23 6.45
C GLU A 58 21.00 -1.89 5.15
N ASP A 59 20.59 -2.53 4.05
CA ASP A 59 21.16 -2.34 2.71
C ASP A 59 20.38 -1.36 1.83
N TYR A 60 19.28 -0.77 2.34
CA TYR A 60 18.48 0.16 1.56
C TYR A 60 19.33 1.35 1.07
N HIS A 61 19.26 1.65 -0.23
CA HIS A 61 20.13 2.63 -0.92
C HIS A 61 21.64 2.30 -0.87
N ARG A 62 22.01 1.04 -0.71
CA ARG A 62 23.41 0.60 -0.73
C ARG A 62 23.65 -0.43 -1.84
N PRO A 63 24.88 -0.55 -2.35
CA PRO A 63 25.20 -1.56 -3.35
C PRO A 63 24.91 -2.99 -2.93
N GLN A 64 24.85 -3.27 -1.62
CA GLN A 64 24.64 -4.60 -1.05
C GLN A 64 23.18 -5.07 -1.05
N ASP A 65 22.26 -4.27 -1.61
CA ASP A 65 20.86 -4.65 -1.84
C ASP A 65 20.78 -5.62 -3.03
N HIS A 66 20.88 -6.91 -2.72
CA HIS A 66 21.05 -7.98 -3.70
C HIS A 66 19.99 -9.07 -3.57
N ILE A 67 19.77 -9.80 -4.68
CA ILE A 67 18.75 -10.84 -4.81
C ILE A 67 18.89 -11.95 -3.76
N GLU A 68 20.10 -12.30 -3.35
CA GLU A 68 20.39 -13.35 -2.38
C GLU A 68 19.82 -13.02 -0.98
N LYS A 69 19.48 -11.75 -0.71
CA LYS A 69 18.89 -11.29 0.55
C LYS A 69 17.37 -11.23 0.52
N ILE A 70 16.74 -11.52 -0.63
CA ILE A 70 15.29 -11.55 -0.73
C ILE A 70 14.74 -12.78 0.01
N THR A 71 13.80 -12.52 0.92
CA THR A 71 12.98 -13.58 1.53
C THR A 71 11.83 -13.94 0.58
N PHE A 72 12.08 -14.91 -0.30
CA PHE A 72 11.16 -15.25 -1.39
C PHE A 72 9.77 -15.72 -0.92
N GLU A 73 9.69 -16.39 0.23
CA GLU A 73 8.41 -16.88 0.76
C GLU A 73 7.45 -15.70 1.10
N PRO A 74 7.83 -14.72 1.96
CA PRO A 74 7.03 -13.51 2.14
C PRO A 74 6.79 -12.71 0.85
N PHE A 75 7.76 -12.68 -0.07
CA PHE A 75 7.59 -12.01 -1.37
C PHE A 75 6.47 -12.65 -2.20
N LEU A 76 6.42 -13.98 -2.26
CA LEU A 76 5.37 -14.72 -2.97
C LEU A 76 3.99 -14.46 -2.34
N GLN A 77 3.90 -14.50 -1.02
CA GLN A 77 2.63 -14.22 -0.32
C GLN A 77 2.11 -12.79 -0.62
N ARG A 78 2.99 -11.79 -0.62
CA ARG A 78 2.63 -10.41 -0.99
C ARG A 78 2.22 -10.31 -2.46
N THR A 79 2.90 -11.04 -3.34
CA THR A 79 2.57 -11.09 -4.77
C THR A 79 1.19 -11.68 -5.00
N HIS A 80 0.84 -12.77 -4.30
CA HIS A 80 -0.50 -13.36 -4.35
C HIS A 80 -1.58 -12.40 -3.82
N LEU A 81 -1.32 -11.68 -2.72
CA LEU A 81 -2.23 -10.66 -2.21
C LEU A 81 -2.51 -9.58 -3.27
N ILE A 82 -1.44 -9.01 -3.85
CA ILE A 82 -1.55 -7.96 -4.87
C ILE A 82 -2.29 -8.49 -6.10
N TYR A 83 -1.99 -9.72 -6.54
CA TYR A 83 -2.69 -10.37 -7.64
C TYR A 83 -4.19 -10.53 -7.37
N ASN A 84 -4.57 -11.09 -6.22
CA ASN A 84 -5.97 -11.29 -5.84
C ASN A 84 -6.71 -9.95 -5.78
N LEU A 85 -6.12 -8.93 -5.15
CA LEU A 85 -6.70 -7.58 -5.09
C LEU A 85 -6.90 -6.99 -6.48
N THR A 86 -5.89 -7.11 -7.36
CA THR A 86 -5.96 -6.61 -8.73
C THR A 86 -7.07 -7.30 -9.52
N ALA A 87 -7.20 -8.62 -9.38
CA ALA A 87 -8.26 -9.40 -10.02
C ALA A 87 -9.65 -9.00 -9.51
N LEU A 88 -9.83 -8.84 -8.19
CA LEU A 88 -11.09 -8.38 -7.61
C LEU A 88 -11.46 -6.98 -8.09
N LEU A 89 -10.50 -6.05 -8.11
CA LEU A 89 -10.72 -4.68 -8.58
C LEU A 89 -11.10 -4.63 -10.06
N ALA A 90 -10.37 -5.38 -10.91
CA ALA A 90 -10.62 -5.41 -12.35
C ALA A 90 -12.00 -6.01 -12.71
N ASN A 91 -12.57 -6.83 -11.84
CA ASN A 91 -13.87 -7.48 -12.03
C ASN A 91 -14.99 -6.86 -11.16
N SER A 92 -14.72 -5.80 -10.41
CA SER A 92 -15.73 -5.09 -9.63
C SER A 92 -16.62 -4.26 -10.53
N SER A 93 -17.93 -4.27 -10.28
CA SER A 93 -18.89 -3.41 -11.00
C SER A 93 -18.71 -1.93 -10.66
N GLU A 94 -18.21 -1.64 -9.47
CA GLU A 94 -18.00 -0.29 -8.96
C GLU A 94 -16.51 -0.03 -8.70
N ARG A 95 -16.07 1.19 -8.98
CA ARG A 95 -14.72 1.64 -8.65
C ARG A 95 -14.66 2.07 -7.18
N PRO A 96 -13.55 1.83 -6.46
CA PRO A 96 -13.38 2.37 -5.12
C PRO A 96 -13.47 3.91 -5.13
N VAL A 97 -14.13 4.46 -4.11
CA VAL A 97 -14.26 5.91 -3.92
C VAL A 97 -13.23 6.41 -2.91
N VAL A 98 -12.85 7.69 -3.00
CA VAL A 98 -12.05 8.33 -1.96
C VAL A 98 -13.00 8.91 -0.91
N ASP A 99 -12.99 8.32 0.28
CA ASP A 99 -13.95 8.58 1.37
C ASP A 99 -13.28 8.82 2.74
N ASN A 100 -11.95 8.91 2.77
CA ASN A 100 -11.22 9.27 3.99
C ASN A 100 -11.03 10.79 4.03
N GLN A 101 -11.83 11.45 4.87
CA GLN A 101 -11.86 12.91 4.97
C GLN A 101 -10.53 13.51 5.45
N GLU A 102 -9.91 12.90 6.48
CA GLU A 102 -8.61 13.35 7.01
C GLU A 102 -7.53 13.31 5.92
N PHE A 103 -7.55 12.27 5.08
CA PHE A 103 -6.64 12.10 3.97
C PHE A 103 -6.83 13.19 2.90
N ILE A 104 -8.08 13.46 2.50
CA ILE A 104 -8.42 14.50 1.52
C ILE A 104 -7.86 15.85 1.98
N GLU A 105 -8.10 16.20 3.24
CA GLU A 105 -7.65 17.46 3.83
C GLU A 105 -6.12 17.57 3.84
N LYS A 106 -5.41 16.54 4.30
CA LYS A 106 -3.94 16.59 4.40
C LYS A 106 -3.23 16.59 3.05
N THR A 107 -3.78 15.91 2.04
CA THR A 107 -3.15 15.82 0.71
C THR A 107 -3.41 17.03 -0.18
N GLN A 108 -4.49 17.78 0.05
CA GLN A 108 -4.77 19.03 -0.68
C GLN A 108 -3.85 20.19 -0.26
N VAL A 109 -3.45 20.23 1.02
CA VAL A 109 -2.81 21.43 1.60
C VAL A 109 -1.28 21.41 1.49
N GLN A 110 -0.65 20.24 1.36
CA GLN A 110 0.82 20.13 1.42
C GLN A 110 1.39 19.57 0.10
N PRO A 111 1.89 20.41 -0.82
CA PRO A 111 2.84 19.93 -1.83
C PRO A 111 4.09 19.37 -1.13
N ARG A 112 4.74 18.40 -1.79
CA ARG A 112 6.00 17.79 -1.32
C ARG A 112 7.09 18.84 -1.14
#